data_AF-A0A1B3PGX1-F1
#
_entry.id   AF-A0A1B3PGX1-F1
#
_cell.length_a   1.000
_cell.length_b   1.000
_cell.length_c   1.000
_cell.angle_alpha   90.00
_cell.angle_beta   90.00
_cell.angle_gamma   90.00
#
_symmetry.space_group_name_H-M   'P 1'
#
loop_
_entity.id
_entity.type
_entity.pdbx_description
1 polymer ?
#
loop_
_entity_poly.entity_id
_entity_poly.type
_entity_poly.pdbx_seq_one_letter_code
_entity_poly.pdbx_strand_id
1 'polypeptide(L)'
;MTAAAFSIRVHSARKLGDEASQRATDRADQDAPGFSERVLEHIRRTMLSAPSGTQFRGEDIVNAAKMAGIRPRDDRAFGAVFAKAIREGLIAPVGYAPRVKGHGTAGGRVYARGTSL
;
A
#
# COMPACT_ATOMS: atom_id res chain seq x y z
N MET A 1 0.90 -10.03 32.16
CA MET A 1 0.12 -9.06 31.35
C MET A 1 -1.31 -9.54 31.27
N THR A 2 -2.29 -8.71 31.62
CA THR A 2 -3.72 -9.05 31.46
C THR A 2 -4.18 -8.80 30.01
N ALA A 3 -5.20 -9.52 29.54
CA ALA A 3 -5.74 -9.35 28.19
C ALA A 3 -6.18 -7.89 27.89
N ALA A 4 -6.68 -7.17 28.90
CA ALA A 4 -7.06 -5.77 28.79
C ALA A 4 -5.87 -4.84 28.48
N ALA A 5 -4.71 -5.05 29.14
CA ALA A 5 -3.50 -4.26 28.90
C ALA A 5 -2.90 -4.50 27.50
N PHE A 6 -3.02 -5.73 26.98
CA PHE A 6 -2.63 -6.06 25.61
C PHE A 6 -3.54 -5.37 24.59
N SER A 7 -4.86 -5.42 24.79
CA SER A 7 -5.85 -4.81 23.89
C SER A 7 -5.69 -3.29 23.77
N ILE A 8 -5.44 -2.59 24.89
CA ILE A 8 -5.20 -1.13 24.90
C ILE A 8 -3.96 -0.79 24.07
N ARG A 9 -2.85 -1.52 24.25
CA ARG A 9 -1.61 -1.30 23.49
C ARG A 9 -1.81 -1.51 21.99
N VAL A 10 -2.53 -2.55 21.60
CA VAL A 10 -2.84 -2.81 20.18
C VAL A 10 -3.66 -1.66 19.58
N HIS A 11 -4.65 -1.14 20.31
CA HIS A 11 -5.48 -0.03 19.84
C HIS A 11 -4.67 1.26 19.70
N SER A 12 -3.83 1.59 20.67
CA SER A 12 -2.92 2.74 20.60
C SER A 12 -1.91 2.62 19.47
N ALA A 13 -1.34 1.43 19.25
CA ALA A 13 -0.40 1.18 18.16
C ALA A 13 -1.05 1.36 16.78
N ARG A 14 -2.30 0.91 16.61
CA ARG A 14 -3.08 1.14 15.39
C ARG A 14 -3.33 2.62 15.16
N LYS A 15 -3.83 3.34 16.18
CA LYS A 15 -4.09 4.79 16.09
C LYS A 15 -2.83 5.58 15.71
N LEU A 16 -1.70 5.31 16.37
CA LEU A 16 -0.42 5.95 16.04
C LEU A 16 0.05 5.61 14.62
N GLY A 17 -0.17 4.37 14.17
CA GLY A 17 0.11 3.93 12.81
C GLY A 17 -0.76 4.63 11.76
N ASP A 18 -2.05 4.82 12.05
CA ASP A 18 -3.00 5.52 11.19
C ASP A 18 -2.63 7.01 11.08
N GLU A 19 -2.34 7.68 12.21
CA GLU A 19 -1.90 9.07 12.23
C GLU A 19 -0.57 9.28 11.50
N ALA A 20 0.39 8.34 11.64
CA ALA A 20 1.65 8.39 10.91
C ALA A 20 1.45 8.18 9.40
N SER A 21 0.52 7.31 9.03
CA SER A 21 0.15 7.07 7.63
C SER A 21 -0.51 8.31 7.03
N GLN A 22 -1.44 8.94 7.74
CA GLN A 22 -2.10 10.17 7.29
C GLN A 22 -1.09 11.30 7.08
N ARG A 23 -0.17 11.53 8.04
CA ARG A 23 0.88 12.53 7.88
C ARG A 23 1.78 12.28 6.67
N ALA A 24 2.09 11.01 6.37
CA ALA A 24 2.87 10.65 5.21
C ALA A 24 2.11 10.90 3.90
N THR A 25 0.81 10.64 3.87
CA THR A 25 -0.07 10.96 2.73
C THR A 25 -0.20 12.46 2.52
N ASP A 26 -0.55 13.22 3.56
CA ASP A 26 -0.71 14.67 3.48
C ASP A 26 0.58 15.33 2.98
N ARG A 27 1.74 14.86 3.46
CA ARG A 27 3.05 15.33 3.00
C ARG A 27 3.33 14.94 1.54
N ALA A 28 2.95 13.73 1.13
CA ALA A 28 3.12 13.28 -0.24
C ALA A 28 2.23 14.06 -1.22
N ASP A 29 1.00 14.39 -0.84
CA ASP A 29 0.11 15.22 -1.67
C ASP A 29 0.57 16.69 -1.73
N GLN A 30 1.24 17.20 -0.68
CA GLN A 30 1.93 18.50 -0.73
C GLN A 30 3.15 18.48 -1.67
N ASP A 31 3.96 17.41 -1.63
CA ASP A 31 5.19 17.29 -2.42
C ASP A 31 4.92 16.89 -3.88
N ALA A 32 3.81 16.19 -4.13
CA ALA A 32 3.34 15.75 -5.45
C ALA A 32 1.81 15.83 -5.51
N PRO A 33 1.24 16.93 -6.06
CA PRO A 33 -0.21 17.12 -6.11
C PRO A 33 -0.96 15.92 -6.70
N GLY A 34 -1.99 15.46 -5.96
CA GLY A 34 -2.81 14.31 -6.34
C GLY A 34 -2.05 12.98 -6.35
N PHE A 35 -0.99 12.85 -5.55
CA PHE A 35 -0.20 11.62 -5.46
C PHE A 35 -1.09 10.42 -5.18
N SER A 36 -1.95 10.52 -4.17
CA SER A 36 -2.86 9.45 -3.77
C SER A 36 -3.76 9.00 -4.93
N GLU A 37 -4.42 9.94 -5.60
CA GLU A 37 -5.35 9.69 -6.72
C GLU A 37 -4.60 9.09 -7.91
N ARG A 38 -3.42 9.62 -8.25
CA ARG A 38 -2.59 9.13 -9.36
C ARG A 38 -2.10 7.72 -9.12
N VAL A 39 -1.72 7.37 -7.88
CA VAL A 39 -1.34 6.00 -7.54
C VAL A 39 -2.54 5.06 -7.59
N LEU A 40 -3.71 5.46 -7.07
CA LEU A 40 -4.93 4.65 -7.15
C LEU A 40 -5.31 4.34 -8.60
N GLU A 41 -5.27 5.36 -9.47
CA GLU A 41 -5.54 5.18 -10.89
C GLU A 41 -4.49 4.30 -11.56
N HIS A 42 -3.21 4.45 -11.19
CA HIS A 42 -2.16 3.56 -11.68
C HIS A 42 -2.40 2.10 -11.26
N ILE A 43 -2.78 1.85 -10.00
CA ILE A 43 -3.13 0.51 -9.51
C ILE A 43 -4.32 -0.05 -10.31
N ARG A 44 -5.39 0.74 -10.46
CA ARG A 44 -6.58 0.35 -11.24
C ARG A 44 -6.20 -0.08 -12.65
N ARG A 45 -5.44 0.74 -13.38
CA ARG A 45 -5.00 0.44 -14.74
C ARG A 45 -4.17 -0.83 -14.80
N THR A 46 -3.17 -0.97 -13.93
CA THR A 46 -2.33 -2.17 -13.86
C THR A 46 -3.14 -3.44 -13.63
N MET A 47 -4.11 -3.39 -12.71
CA MET A 47 -4.96 -4.54 -12.41
C MET A 47 -5.87 -4.89 -13.58
N LEU A 48 -6.46 -3.89 -14.26
CA LEU A 48 -7.37 -4.09 -15.41
C LEU A 48 -6.65 -4.58 -16.66
N SER A 49 -5.43 -4.11 -16.93
CA SER A 49 -4.64 -4.52 -18.10
C SER A 49 -4.05 -5.94 -17.98
N ALA A 50 -3.99 -6.48 -16.76
CA ALA A 50 -3.43 -7.80 -16.51
C ALA A 50 -4.41 -8.93 -16.88
N PRO A 51 -3.92 -10.11 -17.33
CA PRO A 51 -4.75 -11.29 -17.45
C PRO A 51 -5.44 -11.66 -16.12
N SER A 52 -6.61 -12.30 -16.20
CA SER A 52 -7.32 -12.78 -15.00
C SER A 52 -6.44 -13.73 -14.18
N GLY A 53 -6.49 -13.61 -12.85
CA GLY A 53 -5.67 -14.41 -11.92
C GLY A 53 -4.23 -13.93 -11.74
N THR A 54 -3.78 -12.89 -12.46
CA THR A 54 -2.44 -12.31 -12.26
C THR A 54 -2.26 -11.77 -10.84
N GLN A 55 -1.09 -12.01 -10.26
CA GLN A 55 -0.69 -11.52 -8.96
C GLN A 55 0.53 -10.60 -9.07
N PHE A 56 0.54 -9.52 -8.29
CA PHE A 56 1.58 -8.50 -8.30
C PHE A 56 2.21 -8.33 -6.92
N ARG A 57 3.53 -8.22 -6.87
CA ARG A 57 4.20 -7.81 -5.63
C ARG A 57 3.97 -6.32 -5.42
N GLY A 58 3.74 -5.89 -4.19
CA GLY A 58 3.62 -4.47 -3.86
C GLY A 58 4.84 -3.66 -4.29
N GLU A 59 6.04 -4.25 -4.22
CA GLU A 59 7.28 -3.61 -4.69
C GLU A 59 7.27 -3.33 -6.19
N ASP A 60 6.70 -4.22 -7.00
CA ASP A 60 6.62 -4.05 -8.45
C ASP A 60 5.64 -2.93 -8.80
N ILE A 61 4.50 -2.86 -8.11
CA ILE A 61 3.53 -1.76 -8.25
C ILE A 61 4.15 -0.41 -7.89
N VAL A 62 4.91 -0.35 -6.79
CA VAL A 62 5.63 0.88 -6.37
C VAL A 62 6.67 1.28 -7.41
N ASN A 63 7.49 0.33 -7.88
CA ASN A 63 8.51 0.62 -8.87
C ASN A 63 7.89 1.08 -10.20
N ALA A 64 6.80 0.44 -10.65
CA ALA A 64 6.08 0.83 -11.86
C ALA A 64 5.48 2.25 -11.75
N ALA A 65 4.87 2.58 -10.61
CA ALA A 65 4.34 3.92 -10.37
C ALA A 65 5.45 4.99 -10.41
N LYS A 66 6.62 4.69 -9.83
CA LYS A 66 7.79 5.58 -9.86
C LYS A 66 8.35 5.73 -11.28
N MET A 67 8.39 4.67 -12.07
CA MET A 67 8.78 4.71 -13.48
C MET A 67 7.79 5.53 -14.32
N ALA A 68 6.50 5.54 -13.94
CA ALA A 68 5.46 6.40 -14.52
C ALA A 68 5.48 7.85 -14.02
N GLY A 69 6.52 8.27 -13.28
CA GLY A 69 6.67 9.64 -12.76
C GLY A 69 5.79 9.97 -11.55
N ILE A 70 5.20 8.97 -10.89
CA ILE A 70 4.46 9.15 -9.63
C ILE A 70 5.42 8.83 -8.48
N ARG A 71 6.24 9.83 -8.11
CA ARG A 71 7.33 9.64 -7.16
C ARG A 71 7.17 10.56 -5.94
N PRO A 72 6.76 10.03 -4.78
CA PRO A 72 6.76 10.79 -3.55
C PRO A 72 8.20 10.95 -3.04
N ARG A 73 8.42 11.86 -2.10
CA ARG A 73 9.71 12.02 -1.43
C ARG A 73 10.08 10.79 -0.57
N ASP A 74 9.08 10.14 0.02
CA ASP A 74 9.22 8.94 0.83
C ASP A 74 8.27 7.84 0.32
N ASP A 75 8.82 6.65 0.04
CA ASP A 75 8.06 5.48 -0.43
C ASP A 75 7.07 4.97 0.65
N ARG A 76 7.20 5.39 1.91
CA ARG A 76 6.20 5.09 2.96
C ARG A 76 4.82 5.65 2.65
N ALA A 77 4.72 6.69 1.83
CA ALA A 77 3.44 7.26 1.38
C ALA A 77 2.57 6.26 0.60
N PHE A 78 3.18 5.28 -0.08
CA PHE A 78 2.42 4.24 -0.79
C PHE A 78 1.59 3.36 0.16
N GLY A 79 2.03 3.18 1.41
CA GLY A 79 1.36 2.30 2.37
C GLY A 79 -0.08 2.69 2.63
N ALA A 80 -0.35 3.98 2.82
CA ALA A 80 -1.69 4.52 2.99
C ALA A 80 -2.55 4.34 1.73
N VAL A 81 -1.95 4.50 0.54
CA VAL A 81 -2.66 4.29 -0.73
C VAL A 81 -3.03 2.82 -0.93
N PHE A 82 -2.15 1.87 -0.60
CA PHE A 82 -2.49 0.44 -0.61
C PHE A 82 -3.63 0.13 0.36
N ALA A 83 -3.62 0.72 1.57
CA ALA A 83 -4.71 0.54 2.52
C ALA A 83 -6.05 1.06 1.97
N LYS A 84 -6.04 2.24 1.34
CA LYS A 84 -7.22 2.80 0.65
C LYS A 84 -7.69 1.92 -0.50
N ALA A 85 -6.78 1.44 -1.35
CA ALA A 85 -7.10 0.57 -2.49
C ALA A 85 -7.71 -0.78 -2.06
N ILE A 86 -7.26 -1.36 -0.94
CA ILE A 86 -7.86 -2.57 -0.36
C ILE A 86 -9.27 -2.27 0.15
N ARG A 87 -9.44 -1.17 0.90
CA ARG A 87 -10.74 -0.76 1.45
C ARG A 87 -11.77 -0.47 0.35
N GLU A 88 -11.35 0.08 -0.77
CA GLU A 88 -12.19 0.35 -1.95
C GLU A 88 -12.41 -0.90 -2.82
N GLY A 89 -11.78 -2.04 -2.49
CA GLY A 89 -11.93 -3.29 -3.23
C GLY A 89 -11.21 -3.29 -4.59
N LEU A 90 -10.24 -2.40 -4.80
CA LEU A 90 -9.42 -2.38 -6.03
C LEU A 90 -8.42 -3.53 -6.06
N ILE A 91 -7.88 -3.90 -4.90
CA ILE A 91 -6.90 -4.97 -4.78
C ILE A 91 -7.21 -5.83 -3.56
N ALA A 92 -6.87 -7.11 -3.64
CA ALA A 92 -6.97 -8.05 -2.52
C ALA A 92 -5.57 -8.58 -2.17
N PRO A 93 -5.15 -8.56 -0.89
CA PRO A 93 -3.93 -9.24 -0.49
C PRO A 93 -4.12 -10.76 -0.59
N VAL A 94 -3.24 -11.44 -1.30
CA VAL A 94 -3.33 -12.89 -1.59
C VAL A 94 -2.12 -13.69 -1.11
N GLY A 95 -1.10 -13.03 -0.56
CA GLY A 95 0.06 -13.70 0.00
C GLY A 95 1.22 -12.78 0.27
N TYR A 96 2.39 -13.39 0.44
CA TYR A 96 3.65 -12.73 0.71
C TYR A 96 4.74 -13.29 -0.21
N ALA A 97 5.65 -12.44 -0.66
CA ALA A 97 6.83 -12.81 -1.43
C ALA A 97 8.09 -12.27 -0.75
N PRO A 98 9.24 -12.96 -0.83
CA PRO A 98 10.50 -12.40 -0.35
C PRO A 98 10.74 -11.01 -0.94
N ARG A 99 11.08 -10.03 -0.09
CA ARG A 99 11.39 -8.67 -0.55
C ARG A 99 12.69 -8.68 -1.32
N VAL A 100 12.75 -7.94 -2.43
CA VAL A 100 14.00 -7.74 -3.17
C VAL A 100 14.88 -6.72 -2.43
N LYS A 101 14.27 -5.78 -1.70
CA LYS A 101 14.95 -4.79 -0.87
C LYS A 101 14.99 -5.23 0.60
N GLY A 102 16.12 -5.00 1.29
CA GLY A 102 16.20 -5.13 2.76
C GLY A 102 16.62 -6.51 3.30
N HIS A 103 17.54 -7.21 2.63
CA HIS A 103 18.14 -8.46 3.12
C HIS A 103 17.14 -9.61 3.37
N GLY A 104 16.03 -9.65 2.63
CA GLY A 104 15.10 -10.80 2.66
C GLY A 104 14.27 -10.98 3.94
N THR A 105 14.22 -9.99 4.85
CA THR A 105 13.34 -10.05 6.03
C THR A 105 11.85 -9.90 5.65
N ALA A 106 10.99 -10.65 6.36
CA ALA A 106 9.56 -10.94 6.14
C ALA A 106 8.80 -10.23 5.00
N GLY A 107 8.14 -11.04 4.17
CA GLY A 107 7.80 -10.80 2.77
C GLY A 107 6.93 -9.58 2.44
N GLY A 108 7.21 -8.98 1.29
CA GLY A 108 6.37 -7.97 0.67
C GLY A 108 5.01 -8.59 0.30
N ARG A 109 3.94 -7.82 0.49
CA ARG A 109 2.59 -8.29 0.14
C ARG A 109 2.46 -8.53 -1.36
N VAL A 110 1.73 -9.60 -1.69
CA VAL A 110 1.28 -9.91 -3.04
C VAL A 110 -0.20 -9.59 -3.13
N TYR A 111 -0.61 -8.97 -4.24
CA TYR A 111 -1.97 -8.51 -4.47
C TYR A 111 -2.53 -9.11 -5.77
N ALA A 112 -3.81 -9.47 -5.73
CA ALA A 112 -4.61 -9.76 -6.92
C ALA A 112 -5.63 -8.64 -7.15
N ARG A 113 -6.26 -8.66 -8.34
CA ARG A 113 -7.40 -7.78 -8.64
C ARG A 113 -8.51 -8.00 -7.59
N GLY A 114 -9.01 -6.91 -7.02
CA GLY A 114 -10.12 -6.96 -6.07
C GLY A 114 -11.47 -7.13 -6.77
N THR A 115 -12.52 -7.40 -6.00
CA THR A 115 -13.86 -7.71 -6.53
C THR A 115 -14.63 -6.49 -7.02
N SER A 116 -14.18 -5.27 -6.68
CA SER A 116 -14.83 -4.01 -7.05
C SER A 116 -14.25 -3.39 -8.33
N LEU A 117 -13.47 -4.15 -9.10
CA LEU A 117 -12.82 -3.75 -10.36
C LEU A 117 -13.34 -4.51 -11.58
#